data_AF-A0A7S3HGM8-F1
#
_entry.id   AF-A0A7S3HGM8-F1
#
_cell.length_a   1.000
_cell.length_b   1.000
_cell.length_c   1.000
_cell.angle_alpha   90.00
_cell.angle_beta   90.00
_cell.angle_gamma   90.00
#
_symmetry.space_group_name_H-M   'P 1'
#
loop_
_entity.id
_entity.type
_entity.pdbx_description
1 polymer ?
#
loop_
_entity_poly.entity_id
_entity_poly.type
_entity_poly.pdbx_seq_one_letter_code
_entity_poly.pdbx_strand_id
1 'polypeptide(L)'
;KIQDASSAKTSRSEELRFDSVVAVNPGIYEVVAEDPDGKMVARQELVALNRESYVVIRTGVQAEKGHSYKQELLVFPRSDPKVLTGAASTLRGTSAVVFASLLSLI
;
A
#
# COMPACT_ATOMS: atom_id res chain seq x y z
N LYS A 1 -4.17 13.41 -1.35
CA LYS A 1 -4.04 12.44 -2.46
C LYS A 1 -3.45 11.13 -1.96
N ILE A 2 -3.65 10.04 -2.69
CA ILE A 2 -2.96 8.76 -2.51
C ILE A 2 -2.04 8.55 -3.70
N GLN A 3 -0.82 8.10 -3.47
CA GLN A 3 0.16 7.84 -4.52
C GLN A 3 0.91 6.54 -4.23
N ASP A 4 1.43 5.90 -5.27
CA ASP A 4 2.31 4.75 -5.09
C ASP A 4 3.51 5.12 -4.20
N ALA A 5 3.97 4.18 -3.38
CA ALA A 5 5.17 4.39 -2.57
C ALA A 5 6.41 4.63 -3.45
N SER A 6 7.41 5.34 -2.93
CA SER A 6 8.64 5.69 -3.67
C SER A 6 9.43 4.48 -4.20
N SER A 7 9.24 3.31 -3.59
CA SER A 7 9.86 2.04 -4.01
C SER A 7 9.05 1.26 -5.06
N ALA A 8 7.86 1.74 -5.44
CA ALA A 8 7.00 1.09 -6.41
C ALA A 8 7.57 1.18 -7.83
N LYS A 9 7.22 0.20 -8.67
CA LYS A 9 7.58 0.18 -10.10
C LYS A 9 6.74 1.14 -10.95
N THR A 10 5.65 1.64 -10.39
CA THR A 10 4.69 2.54 -11.02
C THR A 10 4.60 3.85 -10.24
N SER A 11 4.04 4.88 -10.85
CA SER A 11 3.84 6.20 -10.24
C SER A 11 2.39 6.64 -10.39
N ARG A 12 1.46 5.82 -9.87
CA ARG A 12 0.04 6.16 -9.84
C ARG A 12 -0.21 7.19 -8.75
N SER A 13 -1.11 8.12 -9.01
CA SER A 13 -1.53 9.15 -8.06
C SER A 13 -2.99 9.49 -8.31
N GLU A 14 -3.78 9.48 -7.24
CA GLU A 14 -5.21 9.76 -7.27
C GLU A 14 -5.59 10.75 -6.16
N GLU A 15 -6.49 11.66 -6.46
CA GLU A 15 -6.98 12.61 -5.48
C GLU A 15 -7.91 11.91 -4.47
N LEU A 16 -7.62 12.11 -3.19
CA LEU A 16 -8.51 11.70 -2.09
C LEU A 16 -9.26 12.93 -1.62
N ARG A 17 -10.50 13.11 -2.10
CA ARG A 17 -11.35 14.23 -1.69
C ARG A 17 -11.79 14.04 -0.25
N PHE A 18 -11.96 15.15 0.47
CA PHE A 18 -12.55 15.12 1.80
C PHE A 18 -13.99 14.57 1.74
N ASP A 19 -14.39 13.82 2.76
CA ASP A 19 -15.70 13.18 2.84
C ASP A 19 -16.05 12.33 1.60
N SER A 20 -15.09 11.50 1.18
CA SER A 20 -15.26 10.62 0.03
C SER A 20 -14.76 9.21 0.29
N VAL A 21 -15.29 8.26 -0.47
CA VAL A 21 -14.86 6.87 -0.48
C VAL A 21 -14.27 6.56 -1.85
N VAL A 22 -13.05 6.02 -1.85
CA VAL A 22 -12.29 5.70 -3.07
C VAL A 22 -11.85 4.24 -3.00
N ALA A 23 -12.04 3.50 -4.09
CA ALA A 23 -11.56 2.13 -4.22
C ALA A 23 -10.13 2.13 -4.77
N VAL A 24 -9.24 1.38 -4.11
CA VAL A 24 -7.83 1.26 -4.52
C VAL A 24 -7.47 -0.21 -4.70
N ASN A 25 -6.53 -0.47 -5.60
CA ASN A 25 -5.96 -1.81 -5.72
C ASN A 25 -5.14 -2.16 -4.48
N PRO A 26 -4.98 -3.46 -4.14
CA PRO A 26 -4.05 -3.85 -3.10
C PRO A 26 -2.62 -3.42 -3.41
N GLY A 27 -1.89 -2.92 -2.41
CA GLY A 27 -0.55 -2.40 -2.61
C GLY A 27 -0.06 -1.52 -1.46
N ILE A 28 1.17 -1.02 -1.59
CA ILE A 28 1.77 -0.08 -0.65
C ILE A 28 1.73 1.31 -1.28
N TYR A 29 1.15 2.26 -0.55
CA TYR A 29 0.91 3.62 -0.97
C TYR A 29 1.40 4.61 0.07
N GLU A 30 1.56 5.86 -0.36
CA GLU A 30 1.68 7.02 0.50
C GLU A 30 0.41 7.87 0.38
N VAL A 31 -0.18 8.21 1.52
CA VAL A 31 -1.20 9.25 1.60
C VAL A 31 -0.51 10.57 1.91
N VAL A 32 -0.78 11.56 1.08
CA VAL A 32 -0.14 12.87 1.12
C VAL A 32 -1.20 13.95 1.27
N ALA A 33 -1.01 14.81 2.28
CA ALA A 33 -1.75 16.05 2.43
C ALA A 33 -0.87 17.21 1.93
N GLU A 34 -1.48 18.07 1.13
CA GLU A 34 -0.85 19.27 0.57
C GLU A 34 -1.63 20.50 1.05
N ASP A 35 -0.93 21.63 1.16
CA ASP A 35 -1.56 22.94 1.33
C ASP A 35 -2.09 23.48 -0.01
N PRO A 36 -2.81 24.61 -0.04
CA PRO A 36 -3.32 25.20 -1.28
C PRO A 36 -2.24 25.56 -2.32
N ASP A 37 -1.00 25.76 -1.88
CA ASP A 37 0.15 26.04 -2.76
C ASP A 37 0.79 24.75 -3.31
N GLY A 38 0.24 23.58 -2.97
CA GLY A 38 0.70 22.27 -3.40
C GLY A 38 1.91 21.74 -2.61
N LYS A 39 2.29 22.40 -1.51
CA LYS A 39 3.39 21.95 -0.66
C LYS A 39 2.91 20.85 0.28
N MET A 40 3.71 19.79 0.38
CA MET A 40 3.43 18.67 1.29
C MET A 40 3.49 19.11 2.75
N VAL A 41 2.38 18.92 3.47
CA VAL A 41 2.26 19.24 4.90
C VAL A 41 2.28 17.99 5.78
N ALA A 42 1.82 16.85 5.27
CA ALA A 42 1.89 15.57 5.96
C ALA A 42 1.94 14.40 4.98
N ARG A 43 2.55 13.30 5.42
CA ARG A 43 2.65 12.04 4.67
C ARG A 43 2.48 10.88 5.63
N GLN A 44 1.75 9.84 5.22
CA GLN A 44 1.58 8.61 5.98
C GLN A 44 1.53 7.40 5.04
N GLU A 45 2.17 6.29 5.43
CA GLU A 45 2.08 5.03 4.69
C GLU A 45 0.68 4.41 4.82
N LEU A 46 0.18 3.86 3.71
CA LEU A 46 -1.04 3.05 3.64
C LEU A 46 -0.72 1.73 2.94
N VAL A 47 -0.87 0.63 3.67
CA VAL A 47 -0.78 -0.74 3.12
C VAL A 47 -2.21 -1.20 2.87
N ALA A 48 -2.66 -1.13 1.62
CA ALA A 48 -4.00 -1.53 1.23
C ALA A 48 -4.04 -3.04 0.97
N LEU A 49 -4.71 -3.80 1.83
CA LEU A 49 -4.95 -5.23 1.64
C LEU A 49 -6.24 -5.49 0.86
N ASN A 50 -6.34 -6.67 0.26
CA ASN A 50 -7.55 -7.07 -0.42
C ASN A 50 -8.71 -7.23 0.57
N ARG A 51 -9.88 -6.65 0.25
CA ARG A 51 -11.11 -6.68 1.07
C ARG A 51 -10.98 -6.04 2.46
N GLU A 52 -10.01 -5.17 2.66
CA GLU A 52 -9.87 -4.38 3.89
C GLU A 52 -10.30 -2.92 3.64
N SER A 53 -10.89 -2.27 4.65
CA SER A 53 -11.32 -0.88 4.57
C SER A 53 -10.47 -0.01 5.48
N TYR A 54 -10.03 1.14 4.97
CA TYR A 54 -9.16 2.06 5.68
C TYR A 54 -9.81 3.43 5.81
N VAL A 55 -9.61 4.07 6.94
CA VAL A 55 -9.96 5.46 7.19
C VAL A 55 -8.68 6.28 7.27
N VAL A 56 -8.65 7.35 6.50
CA VAL A 56 -7.60 8.37 6.56
C VAL A 56 -8.18 9.60 7.23
N ILE A 57 -7.60 10.02 8.33
CA ILE A 57 -8.04 11.19 9.10
C ILE A 57 -6.95 12.25 9.05
N ARG A 58 -7.31 13.45 8.60
CA ARG A 58 -6.47 14.64 8.75
C ARG A 58 -6.67 15.21 10.14
N THR A 59 -5.59 15.42 10.87
CA THR A 59 -5.59 15.99 12.21
C THR A 59 -4.73 17.25 12.26
N GLY A 60 -4.85 18.02 13.35
CA GLY A 60 -4.20 19.31 13.48
C GLY A 60 -4.91 20.41 12.68
N VAL A 61 -4.56 21.66 12.99
CA VAL A 61 -5.14 22.84 12.36
C VAL A 61 -4.10 23.95 12.35
N GLN A 62 -3.92 24.58 11.19
CA GLN A 62 -3.13 25.79 11.09
C GLN A 62 -4.10 26.96 11.24
N ALA A 63 -4.11 27.58 12.42
CA ALA A 63 -5.08 28.61 12.75
C ALA A 63 -4.60 29.98 12.28
N GLU A 64 -5.47 30.76 11.65
CA GLU A 64 -5.20 32.17 11.34
C GLU A 64 -5.11 33.02 12.62
N LYS A 65 -5.86 32.64 13.66
CA LYS A 65 -5.87 33.27 14.99
C LYS A 65 -5.93 32.20 16.07
N GLY A 66 -5.12 32.34 17.12
CA GLY A 66 -5.05 31.40 18.24
C GLY A 66 -3.96 30.33 18.08
N HIS A 67 -4.13 29.20 18.74
CA HIS A 67 -3.13 28.12 18.75
C HIS A 67 -3.20 27.30 17.46
N SER A 68 -2.03 27.08 16.85
CA SER A 68 -1.86 26.14 15.75
C SER A 68 -1.41 24.79 16.29
N TYR A 69 -1.95 23.73 15.70
CA TYR A 69 -1.55 22.35 15.94
C TYR A 69 -1.01 21.78 14.65
N LYS A 70 0.15 21.12 14.73
CA LYS A 70 0.82 20.54 13.58
C LYS A 70 -0.15 19.63 12.81
N GLN A 71 -0.24 19.84 11.49
CA GLN A 71 -1.08 19.02 10.63
C GLN A 71 -0.45 17.64 10.45
N GLU A 72 -1.24 16.59 10.64
CA GLU A 72 -0.80 15.20 10.54
C GLU A 72 -1.86 14.35 9.84
N LEU A 73 -1.46 13.13 9.45
CA LEU A 73 -2.33 12.14 8.83
C LEU A 73 -2.32 10.88 9.68
N LEU A 74 -3.51 10.40 10.00
CA LEU A 74 -3.72 9.11 10.66
C LEU A 74 -4.35 8.15 9.68
N VAL A 75 -3.81 6.93 9.60
CA VAL A 75 -4.36 5.83 8.81
C VAL A 75 -4.71 4.70 9.78
N PHE A 76 -5.95 4.21 9.70
CA PHE A 76 -6.44 3.11 10.50
C PHE A 76 -7.36 2.19 9.68
N PRO A 77 -7.27 0.85 9.81
CA PRO A 77 -6.27 0.12 10.59
C PRO A 77 -4.87 0.20 9.94
N ARG A 78 -3.82 -0.09 10.73
CA ARG A 78 -2.46 -0.25 10.19
C ARG A 78 -2.25 -1.71 9.82
N SER A 79 -1.95 -1.99 8.56
CA SER A 79 -1.68 -3.34 8.06
C SER A 79 -0.17 -3.58 7.91
N ASP A 80 0.26 -4.82 8.10
CA ASP A 80 1.66 -5.22 7.87
C ASP A 80 1.90 -5.43 6.35
N PRO A 81 2.85 -4.72 5.72
CA PRO A 81 3.22 -4.92 4.31
C PRO A 81 3.51 -6.38 3.94
N LYS A 82 4.00 -7.20 4.87
CA LYS A 82 4.33 -8.61 4.63
C LYS A 82 3.13 -9.44 4.18
N VAL A 83 1.91 -9.04 4.57
CA VAL A 83 0.68 -9.72 4.16
C VAL A 83 0.46 -9.64 2.64
N LEU A 84 0.96 -8.58 1.98
CA LEU A 84 0.89 -8.45 0.52
C LEU A 84 1.74 -9.50 -0.21
N THR A 85 2.77 -10.05 0.44
CA THR A 85 3.73 -10.97 -0.17
C THR A 85 3.40 -12.46 0.03
N GLY A 86 2.31 -12.82 0.70
CA GLY A 86 2.07 -14.19 1.19
C GLY A 86 0.74 -14.84 0.81
N ALA A 87 0.72 -15.54 -0.33
CA ALA A 87 -0.09 -16.77 -0.59
C ALA A 87 0.29 -17.51 -1.90
N ALA A 88 1.38 -17.14 -2.58
CA ALA A 88 1.88 -17.88 -3.74
C ALA A 88 3.05 -18.79 -3.33
N SER A 89 2.84 -19.69 -2.37
CA SER A 89 3.65 -20.91 -2.33
C SER A 89 3.25 -21.74 -3.54
N THR A 90 3.84 -21.45 -4.69
CA THR A 90 3.83 -22.41 -5.79
C THR A 90 4.48 -23.67 -5.25
N LEU A 91 3.67 -24.69 -4.93
CA LEU A 91 4.13 -26.06 -4.91
C LEU A 91 4.66 -26.33 -6.33
N ARG A 92 5.91 -25.98 -6.59
CA ARG A 92 6.67 -26.57 -7.69
C ARG A 92 6.94 -27.99 -7.25
N GLY A 93 5.96 -28.86 -7.46
CA GLY A 93 6.12 -30.29 -7.32
C GLY A 93 7.38 -30.68 -8.08
N THR A 94 8.38 -31.15 -7.34
CA THR A 94 9.56 -31.78 -7.91
C THR A 94 9.08 -33.02 -8.65
N SER A 95 8.83 -32.90 -9.95
CA SER A 95 8.77 -34.05 -10.84
C SER A 95 10.18 -34.62 -10.93
N ALA A 96 10.55 -35.41 -9.91
CA ALA A 96 11.66 -36.32 -9.99
C ALA A 96 11.27 -37.42 -10.99
N VAL A 97 11.52 -37.19 -12.28
CA VAL A 97 11.49 -38.26 -13.26
C VAL A 97 12.75 -39.07 -13.03
N VAL A 98 12.64 -40.08 -12.16
CA VAL A 98 13.66 -41.11 -12.00
C VAL A 98 13.62 -41.96 -13.26
N PHE A 99 14.49 -41.67 -14.23
CA PHE A 99 14.77 -42.59 -15.33
C PHE A 99 15.75 -43.65 -14.81
N ALA A 100 15.20 -44.76 -14.33
CA ALA A 100 15.97 -45.96 -13.99
C ALA A 100 15.44 -47.15 -14.79
N SER A 101 16.40 -47.97 -15.24
CA SER A 101 16.30 -49.32 -15.85
C SER A 101 16.00 -49.37 -17.37
N LEU A 102 16.66 -50.20 -18.20
CA LEU A 102 17.71 -51.21 -18.00
C LEU A 102 18.28 -51.61 -19.39
N LEU A 103 19.56 -51.98 -19.45
CA LEU A 103 20.15 -52.70 -20.60
C LEU A 103 19.33 -53.97 -20.93
N SER A 104 19.17 -54.29 -22.22
CA SER A 104 19.34 -55.67 -22.68
C SER A 104 19.75 -55.70 -24.15
N LEU A 105 20.86 -56.41 -24.36
CA LEU A 105 21.53 -56.77 -25.60
C LEU A 105 20.76 -57.91 -26.29
N ILE A 106 20.54 -57.83 -27.61
CA ILE A 106 20.56 -58.89 -28.65
C ILE A 106 20.64 -58.18 -30.00
#